data_AF-A0A938QIK1-F1
#
_entry.id   AF-A0A938QIK1-F1
#
_cell.length_a   1.000
_cell.length_b   1.000
_cell.length_c   1.000
_cell.angle_alpha   90.00
_cell.angle_beta   90.00
_cell.angle_gamma   90.00
#
_symmetry.space_group_name_H-M   'P 1'
#
loop_
_entity.id
_entity.type
_entity.pdbx_description
1 polymer ?
#
loop_
_entity_poly.entity_id
_entity_poly.type
_entity_poly.pdbx_seq_one_letter_code
_entity_poly.pdbx_strand_id
1 'polypeptide(L)'
;MSEPEPKTAPRPVRREKPLPLVLEILPGQAGEGLVDIYPPGSYEGKSPQELCDLTLRKTDWSLEEQIIIDDIRRQLDGGKLLFKGRELTGAASDLAEPEVTQEGEEYLYLPIRAIKPQEGGLTKSFRFPVFGKKPIRLSP
;
A
#
# COMPACT_ATOMS: atom_id res chain seq x y z
N MET A 1 -31.46 -29.71 -51.17
CA MET A 1 -31.18 -28.37 -50.61
C MET A 1 -30.59 -28.60 -49.23
N SER A 2 -29.33 -28.24 -49.01
CA SER A 2 -28.70 -28.25 -47.69
C SER A 2 -27.89 -26.98 -47.57
N GLU A 3 -28.46 -26.01 -46.85
CA GLU A 3 -27.75 -24.80 -46.43
C GLU A 3 -26.66 -25.19 -45.42
N PRO A 4 -25.39 -24.80 -45.62
CA PRO A 4 -24.38 -25.00 -44.59
C PRO A 4 -24.60 -23.99 -43.46
N GLU A 5 -24.74 -24.49 -42.24
CA GLU A 5 -24.86 -23.68 -41.02
C GLU A 5 -23.65 -22.72 -40.89
N PRO A 6 -23.88 -21.44 -40.54
CA PRO A 6 -22.79 -20.50 -40.37
C PRO A 6 -21.96 -20.87 -39.15
N LYS A 7 -20.67 -21.16 -39.37
CA LYS A 7 -19.67 -21.31 -38.32
C LYS A 7 -19.67 -20.04 -37.47
N THR A 8 -20.17 -20.15 -36.24
CA THR A 8 -20.09 -19.11 -35.22
C THR A 8 -18.63 -18.69 -35.05
N ALA A 9 -18.30 -17.47 -35.47
CA ALA A 9 -16.99 -16.87 -35.21
C ALA A 9 -16.78 -16.80 -33.69
N PRO A 10 -15.57 -17.10 -33.17
CA PRO A 10 -15.29 -16.93 -31.75
C PRO A 10 -15.53 -15.48 -31.38
N ARG A 11 -16.39 -15.26 -30.37
CA ARG A 11 -16.65 -13.93 -29.81
C ARG A 11 -15.30 -13.28 -29.47
N PRO A 12 -15.04 -12.03 -29.85
CA PRO A 12 -13.85 -11.34 -29.37
C PRO A 12 -13.88 -11.35 -27.84
N VAL A 13 -12.84 -11.90 -27.23
CA VAL A 13 -12.61 -11.75 -25.79
C VAL A 13 -12.59 -10.25 -25.54
N ARG A 14 -13.66 -9.75 -24.93
CA ARG A 14 -13.79 -8.35 -24.53
C ARG A 14 -12.68 -8.15 -23.51
N ARG A 15 -11.51 -7.66 -23.94
CA ARG A 15 -10.51 -7.13 -23.01
C ARG A 15 -11.25 -5.99 -22.32
N GLU A 16 -11.64 -6.19 -21.07
CA GLU A 16 -12.15 -5.11 -20.23
C GLU A 16 -11.18 -3.96 -20.38
N LYS A 17 -11.69 -2.79 -20.75
CA LYS A 17 -10.83 -1.62 -20.91
C LYS A 17 -10.16 -1.39 -19.55
N PRO A 18 -8.84 -1.18 -19.51
CA PRO A 18 -8.20 -0.89 -18.24
C PRO A 18 -8.86 0.35 -17.63
N LEU A 19 -9.18 0.27 -16.34
CA LEU A 19 -9.71 1.41 -15.59
C LEU A 19 -8.56 2.31 -15.15
N PRO A 20 -8.78 3.62 -14.93
CA PRO A 20 -7.78 4.45 -14.26
C PRO A 20 -7.49 3.92 -12.86
N LEU A 21 -6.24 4.07 -12.40
CA LEU A 21 -5.81 3.70 -11.06
C LEU A 21 -5.52 4.96 -10.25
N VAL A 22 -6.23 5.13 -9.14
CA VAL A 22 -5.99 6.14 -8.12
C VAL A 22 -5.12 5.51 -7.04
N LEU A 23 -3.86 5.95 -6.97
CA LEU A 23 -2.93 5.61 -5.91
C LEU A 23 -3.00 6.68 -4.84
N GLU A 24 -3.14 6.28 -3.57
CA GLU A 24 -3.03 7.20 -2.44
C GLU A 24 -1.97 6.72 -1.46
N ILE A 25 -1.00 7.57 -1.12
CA ILE A 25 0.05 7.27 -0.15
C ILE A 25 -0.22 8.05 1.13
N LEU A 26 -0.61 7.34 2.19
CA LEU A 26 -0.98 7.88 3.50
C LEU A 26 0.23 7.83 4.45
N PRO A 27 0.69 8.96 5.01
CA PRO A 27 1.71 8.95 6.05
C PRO A 27 1.14 8.50 7.40
N GLY A 28 1.72 7.45 7.98
CA GLY A 28 1.37 6.93 9.30
C GLY A 28 -0.12 6.61 9.46
N GLN A 29 -0.76 7.32 10.39
CA GLN A 29 -2.19 7.22 10.72
C GLN A 29 -3.00 8.41 10.20
N ALA A 30 -2.45 9.20 9.27
CA ALA A 30 -3.17 10.32 8.66
C ALA A 30 -4.44 9.84 7.95
N GLY A 31 -5.43 10.74 7.91
CA GLY A 31 -6.69 10.57 7.19
C GLY A 31 -6.65 11.05 5.73
N GLU A 32 -5.60 11.76 5.35
CA GLU A 32 -5.36 12.27 3.99
C GLU A 32 -3.94 11.92 3.55
N GLY A 33 -3.79 11.59 2.27
CA GLY A 33 -2.53 11.19 1.66
C GLY A 33 -2.22 11.92 0.36
N LEU A 34 -1.07 11.59 -0.21
CA LEU A 34 -0.68 12.06 -1.54
C LEU A 34 -1.40 11.22 -2.58
N VAL A 35 -2.21 11.85 -3.42
CA VAL A 35 -3.00 11.18 -4.45
C VAL A 35 -2.32 11.34 -5.81
N ASP A 36 -2.24 10.25 -6.57
CA ASP A 36 -1.75 10.25 -7.94
C ASP A 36 -2.63 9.36 -8.82
N ILE A 37 -2.89 9.81 -10.05
CA ILE A 37 -3.78 9.13 -10.99
C ILE A 37 -2.97 8.58 -12.15
N TYR A 38 -3.01 7.26 -12.29
CA TYR A 38 -2.41 6.53 -13.39
C TYR A 38 -3.46 6.24 -14.46
N PRO A 39 -3.29 6.72 -15.71
CA PRO A 39 -4.24 6.42 -16.77
C PRO A 39 -4.29 4.92 -17.09
N PRO A 40 -5.40 4.43 -17.67
CA PRO A 40 -5.50 3.09 -18.22
C PRO A 40 -4.29 2.69 -19.07
N GLY A 41 -3.70 1.52 -18.85
CA GLY A 41 -2.53 1.06 -19.62
C GLY A 41 -1.17 1.49 -19.05
N SER A 42 -1.12 2.42 -18.10
CA SER A 42 0.14 2.96 -17.57
C SER A 42 0.71 2.25 -16.34
N TYR A 43 -0.11 1.51 -15.58
CA TYR A 43 0.28 0.86 -14.32
C TYR A 43 0.44 -0.66 -14.45
N GLU A 44 0.06 -1.22 -15.59
CA GLU A 44 0.05 -2.64 -15.88
C GLU A 44 1.47 -3.20 -15.82
N GLY A 45 1.60 -4.33 -15.12
CA GLY A 45 2.89 -4.99 -14.88
C GLY A 45 3.78 -4.29 -13.86
N LYS A 46 3.36 -3.14 -13.28
CA LYS A 46 4.10 -2.48 -12.20
C LYS A 46 3.66 -3.00 -10.84
N SER A 47 4.64 -3.18 -9.97
CA SER A 47 4.40 -3.41 -8.56
C SER A 47 3.88 -2.12 -7.90
N PRO A 48 3.11 -2.24 -6.79
CA PRO A 48 2.69 -1.08 -6.01
C PRO A 48 3.88 -0.22 -5.54
N GLN A 49 5.01 -0.85 -5.22
CA GLN A 49 6.24 -0.18 -4.79
C GLN A 49 6.79 0.75 -5.90
N GLU A 50 6.84 0.26 -7.14
CA GLU A 50 7.31 1.06 -8.27
C GLU A 50 6.39 2.26 -8.53
N LEU A 51 5.07 2.10 -8.38
CA LEU A 51 4.13 3.22 -8.52
C LEU A 51 4.34 4.26 -7.41
N CYS A 52 4.52 3.83 -6.15
CA CYS A 52 4.85 4.75 -5.07
C CYS A 52 6.14 5.53 -5.36
N ASP A 53 7.19 4.83 -5.81
CA ASP A 53 8.47 5.47 -6.15
C ASP A 53 8.33 6.47 -7.30
N LEU A 54 7.53 6.15 -8.33
CA LEU A 54 7.24 7.05 -9.45
C LEU A 54 6.51 8.30 -8.97
N THR A 55 5.47 8.13 -8.15
CA THR A 55 4.69 9.23 -7.57
C THR A 55 5.55 10.15 -6.69
N LEU A 56 6.39 9.59 -5.82
CA LEU A 56 7.26 10.37 -4.92
C LEU A 56 8.44 11.08 -5.60
N ARG A 57 8.71 10.76 -6.88
CA ARG A 57 9.75 11.40 -7.71
C ARG A 57 9.22 12.56 -8.55
N LYS A 58 7.89 12.68 -8.71
CA LYS A 58 7.28 13.83 -9.40
C LYS A 58 7.66 15.12 -8.70
N THR A 59 7.77 16.21 -9.47
CA THR A 59 8.29 17.50 -9.00
C THR A 59 7.28 18.63 -9.13
N ASP A 60 6.11 18.35 -9.67
CA ASP A 60 5.03 19.29 -9.98
C ASP A 60 3.96 19.37 -8.89
N TRP A 61 4.30 18.93 -7.67
CA TRP A 61 3.41 18.98 -6.51
C TRP A 61 3.23 20.41 -5.98
N SER A 62 2.02 20.68 -5.51
CA SER A 62 1.69 21.89 -4.75
C SER A 62 2.45 21.94 -3.42
N LEU A 63 2.43 23.11 -2.77
CA LEU A 63 3.05 23.27 -1.45
C LEU A 63 2.41 22.35 -0.40
N GLU A 64 1.09 22.15 -0.47
CA GLU A 64 0.33 21.28 0.45
C GLU A 64 0.74 19.81 0.26
N GLU A 65 0.80 19.36 -0.99
CA GLU A 65 1.26 18.01 -1.33
C GLU A 65 2.73 17.79 -0.96
N GLN A 66 3.58 18.82 -1.07
CA GLN A 66 4.98 18.73 -0.66
C GLN A 66 5.13 18.49 0.86
N ILE A 67 4.25 19.07 1.68
CA ILE A 67 4.21 18.79 3.13
C ILE A 67 3.87 17.33 3.38
N ILE A 68 2.90 16.77 2.65
CA ILE A 68 2.52 15.36 2.75
C ILE A 68 3.68 14.46 2.31
N ILE A 69 4.37 14.79 1.22
CA ILE A 69 5.56 14.07 0.72
C ILE A 69 6.66 14.06 1.77
N ASP A 70 6.90 15.19 2.43
CA ASP A 70 7.92 15.28 3.47
C ASP A 70 7.59 14.41 4.68
N ASP A 71 6.31 14.30 5.07
CA ASP A 71 5.87 13.36 6.11
C ASP A 71 5.99 11.90 5.64
N ILE A 72 5.55 11.58 4.42
CA ILE A 72 5.73 10.23 3.83
C ILE A 72 7.21 9.83 3.89
N ARG A 73 8.12 10.70 3.46
CA ARG A 73 9.57 10.43 3.49
C ARG A 73 10.09 10.22 4.91
N ARG A 74 9.61 10.99 5.90
CA ARG A 74 9.94 10.78 7.31
C ARG A 74 9.44 9.44 7.85
N GLN A 75 8.25 9.00 7.43
CA GLN A 75 7.71 7.69 7.81
C GLN A 75 8.50 6.55 7.16
N LEU A 76 8.96 6.73 5.92
CA LEU A 76 9.75 5.73 5.22
C LEU A 76 11.20 5.67 5.71
N ASP A 77 11.72 6.70 6.38
CA ASP A 77 13.02 6.66 7.04
C ASP A 77 13.01 5.68 8.23
N GLY A 78 13.48 4.45 7.96
CA GLY A 78 13.39 3.32 8.89
C GLY A 78 12.00 2.66 8.94
N GLY A 79 11.11 3.00 8.01
CA GLY A 79 9.77 2.42 7.88
C GLY A 79 9.56 1.63 6.60
N LYS A 80 8.29 1.40 6.25
CA LYS A 80 7.91 0.66 5.04
C LYS A 80 6.52 1.04 4.54
N LEU A 81 6.24 0.66 3.29
CA LEU A 81 4.92 0.78 2.68
C LEU A 81 4.09 -0.47 2.97
N LEU A 82 2.83 -0.29 3.35
CA LEU A 82 1.89 -1.38 3.65
C LEU A 82 0.54 -1.16 2.94
N PHE A 83 -0.04 -2.25 2.45
CA PHE A 83 -1.43 -2.30 2.00
C PHE A 83 -2.22 -3.19 2.97
N LYS A 84 -3.29 -2.65 3.58
CA LYS A 84 -4.11 -3.35 4.59
C LYS A 84 -3.29 -4.05 5.69
N GLY A 85 -2.23 -3.39 6.15
CA GLY A 85 -1.33 -3.89 7.20
C GLY A 85 -0.33 -4.97 6.74
N ARG A 86 -0.23 -5.25 5.44
CA ARG A 86 0.68 -6.24 4.86
C ARG A 86 1.67 -5.58 3.91
N GLU A 87 2.81 -6.23 3.69
CA GLU A 87 3.80 -5.76 2.72
C GLU A 87 3.27 -5.84 1.29
N LEU A 88 3.75 -4.93 0.45
CA LEU A 88 3.36 -4.84 -0.95
C LEU A 88 3.90 -6.07 -1.70
N THR A 89 2.99 -6.88 -2.25
CA THR A 89 3.31 -8.08 -3.00
C THR A 89 2.39 -8.19 -4.22
N GLY A 90 2.92 -8.69 -5.34
CA GLY A 90 2.15 -8.82 -6.60
C GLY A 90 2.09 -7.54 -7.42
N ALA A 91 1.15 -7.49 -8.37
CA ALA A 91 0.92 -6.31 -9.21
C ALA A 91 -0.02 -5.30 -8.53
N ALA A 92 0.10 -4.02 -8.90
CA ALA A 92 -0.78 -2.97 -8.38
C ALA A 92 -2.27 -3.26 -8.64
N SER A 93 -2.59 -3.81 -9.81
CA SER A 93 -3.95 -4.22 -10.18
C SER A 93 -4.54 -5.31 -9.28
N ASP A 94 -3.69 -6.15 -8.67
CA ASP A 94 -4.16 -7.27 -7.83
C ASP A 94 -4.54 -6.80 -6.41
N LEU A 95 -3.99 -5.65 -5.99
CA LEU A 95 -4.27 -5.05 -4.69
C LEU A 95 -5.34 -3.97 -4.75
N ALA A 96 -5.53 -3.34 -5.90
CA ALA A 96 -6.46 -2.23 -6.05
C ALA A 96 -7.92 -2.69 -5.97
N GLU A 97 -8.77 -1.86 -5.37
CA GLU A 97 -10.19 -2.13 -5.19
C GLU A 97 -11.01 -1.31 -6.20
N PRO A 98 -12.00 -1.91 -6.89
CA PRO A 98 -12.85 -1.16 -7.80
C PRO A 98 -13.78 -0.23 -7.00
N GLU A 99 -13.87 1.01 -7.44
CA GLU A 99 -14.70 2.07 -6.87
C GLU A 99 -15.48 2.79 -7.97
N VAL A 100 -16.52 3.51 -7.58
CA VAL A 100 -17.37 4.29 -8.50
C VAL A 100 -17.50 5.72 -8.00
N THR A 101 -17.25 6.70 -8.87
CA THR A 101 -17.44 8.11 -8.53
C THR A 101 -18.94 8.43 -8.34
N GLN A 102 -19.23 9.60 -7.77
CA GLN A 102 -20.62 10.09 -7.66
C GLN A 102 -21.30 10.26 -9.03
N GLU A 103 -20.51 10.44 -10.09
CA GLU A 103 -20.99 10.60 -11.46
C GLU A 103 -21.14 9.25 -12.21
N GLY A 104 -20.80 8.13 -11.56
CA GLY A 104 -20.91 6.79 -12.14
C GLY A 104 -19.68 6.32 -12.92
N GLU A 105 -18.52 6.95 -12.73
CA GLU A 105 -17.27 6.54 -13.38
C GLU A 105 -16.53 5.50 -12.54
N GLU A 106 -16.12 4.39 -13.17
CA GLU A 106 -15.37 3.32 -12.50
C GLU A 106 -13.87 3.61 -12.48
N TYR A 107 -13.23 3.33 -11.36
CA TYR A 107 -11.77 3.41 -11.19
C TYR A 107 -11.27 2.33 -10.23
N LEU A 108 -9.97 2.07 -10.25
CA LEU A 108 -9.29 1.25 -9.25
C LEU A 108 -8.69 2.16 -8.18
N TYR A 109 -8.86 1.82 -6.91
CA TYR A 109 -8.32 2.56 -5.78
C TYR A 109 -7.30 1.73 -5.00
N LEU A 110 -6.12 2.30 -4.76
CA LEU A 110 -5.02 1.63 -4.08
C LEU A 110 -4.46 2.50 -2.94
N PRO A 111 -4.99 2.34 -1.71
CA PRO A 111 -4.49 3.05 -0.53
C PRO A 111 -3.26 2.35 0.08
N ILE A 112 -2.13 3.03 0.12
CA ILE A 112 -0.87 2.52 0.68
C ILE A 112 -0.46 3.38 1.87
N ARG A 113 -0.10 2.74 2.99
CA ARG A 113 0.40 3.44 4.18
C ARG A 113 1.92 3.42 4.24
N ALA A 114 2.53 4.59 4.31
CA ALA A 114 3.93 4.73 4.71
C ALA A 114 4.00 4.77 6.24
N ILE A 115 4.56 3.72 6.86
CA ILE A 115 4.54 3.59 8.32
C ILE A 115 5.93 3.26 8.87
N LYS A 116 6.37 4.09 9.82
CA LYS A 116 7.52 3.77 10.67
C LYS A 116 7.05 2.87 11.82
N PRO A 117 7.81 1.82 12.20
CA PRO A 117 7.59 1.13 13.46
C PRO A 117 7.55 2.12 14.62
N GLN A 118 6.55 1.99 15.49
CA GLN A 118 6.44 2.84 16.67
C GLN A 118 7.67 2.64 17.56
N GLU A 119 8.34 3.72 17.95
CA GLU A 119 9.50 3.68 18.88
C GLU A 119 9.09 3.44 20.34
N GLY A 120 7.82 3.08 20.58
CA GLY A 120 7.23 2.81 21.88
C GLY A 120 7.32 1.34 22.27
N GLY A 121 8.25 1.03 23.17
CA GLY A 121 8.37 -0.30 23.76
C GLY A 121 9.81 -0.69 24.07
N LEU A 122 10.60 0.19 24.69
CA LEU A 122 11.65 -0.31 25.57
C LEU A 122 10.93 -1.17 26.62
N THR A 123 10.82 -2.48 26.36
CA THR A 123 10.96 -3.44 27.44
C THR A 123 12.37 -3.20 27.97
N LYS A 124 12.52 -2.18 28.81
CA LYS A 124 13.48 -2.25 29.89
C LYS A 124 13.01 -3.47 30.66
N SER A 125 13.49 -4.65 30.27
CA SER A 125 13.62 -5.77 31.18
C SER A 125 14.56 -5.25 32.26
N PHE A 126 14.00 -4.52 33.23
CA PHE A 126 14.60 -4.30 34.52
C PHE A 126 14.71 -5.70 35.10
N ARG A 127 15.85 -6.34 34.84
CA ARG A 127 16.31 -7.47 35.60
C ARG A 127 16.57 -6.90 36.98
N PHE A 128 15.57 -6.93 37.85
CA PHE A 128 15.79 -6.74 39.27
C PHE A 128 16.91 -7.72 39.65
N PRO A 129 18.02 -7.29 40.25
CA PRO A 129 18.92 -8.23 40.88
C PRO A 129 18.09 -8.88 41.99
N VAL A 130 17.72 -10.15 41.79
CA VAL A 130 17.25 -10.99 42.88
C VAL A 130 18.44 -11.06 43.84
N PHE A 131 18.39 -10.26 44.90
CA PHE A 131 19.33 -10.31 46.00
C PHE A 131 19.29 -11.76 46.51
N GLY A 132 20.37 -12.49 46.22
CA GLY A 132 20.54 -13.87 46.62
C GLY A 132 20.33 -13.99 48.12
N LYS A 133 19.18 -14.54 48.50
CA LYS A 133 18.93 -15.03 49.84
C LYS A 133 20.02 -16.06 50.15
N LYS A 134 20.91 -15.74 51.09
CA LYS A 134 21.83 -16.73 51.66
C LYS A 134 20.99 -17.87 52.26
N PRO A 135 21.30 -19.14 51.98
CA PRO A 135 20.68 -20.24 52.70
C PRO A 135 21.20 -20.24 54.14
N ILE A 136 20.28 -20.10 55.11
CA ILE A 136 20.56 -20.34 56.52
C ILE A 136 20.74 -21.86 56.66
N ARG A 137 21.98 -22.31 56.91
CA ARG A 137 22.24 -23.65 57.42
C ARG A 137 21.82 -23.67 58.90
N LEU A 138 20.75 -24.38 59.21
CA LEU A 138 20.52 -24.89 60.56
C LEU A 138 21.35 -26.17 60.68
N SER A 139 22.38 -26.13 61.50
CA SER A 139 23.08 -27.32 61.99
C SER A 139 22.38 -27.83 63.26
N PRO A 140 22.40 -29.15 63.52
CA PRO A 140 21.64 -29.81 64.58
C PRO A 140 22.07 -29.44 66.00
#